data_AF-A0A2M6YXK9-F1
#
_entry.id   AF-A0A2M6YXK9-F1
#
_cell.length_a   1.000
_cell.length_b   1.000
_cell.length_c   1.000
_cell.angle_alpha   90.00
_cell.angle_beta   90.00
_cell.angle_gamma   90.00
#
_symmetry.space_group_name_H-M   'P 1'
#
loop_
_entity.id
_entity.type
_entity.pdbx_description
1 polymer ?
#
loop_
_entity_poly.entity_id
_entity_poly.type
_entity_poly.pdbx_seq_one_letter_code
_entity_poly.pdbx_strand_id
1 'polypeptide(L)' 'MISGHSHFYEHNLVNGIHHLVIGSAGAPLHDPVNASYTIKSAKDYNYAIGDVTPTSLHLIVYNAGGTVL' A
#
# COMPACT_ATOMS: atom_id res chain seq x y z
N MET A 1 -9.26 -3.62 0.28
CA MET A 1 -8.84 -4.41 -0.90
C MET A 1 -7.34 -4.24 -1.09
N ILE A 2 -6.60 -5.30 -1.39
CA ILE A 2 -5.17 -5.26 -1.73
C ILE A 2 -5.02 -5.53 -3.22
N SER A 3 -4.27 -4.68 -3.93
CA SER A 3 -4.00 -4.84 -5.37
C SER A 3 -2.53 -4.58 -5.71
N GLY A 4 -2.08 -5.19 -6.81
CA GLY A 4 -0.78 -4.89 -7.44
C GLY A 4 -0.96 -4.10 -8.73
N HIS A 5 -0.23 -4.49 -9.77
CA HIS A 5 -0.22 -3.91 -11.14
C HIS A 5 0.36 -2.50 -11.24
N SER A 6 -0.08 -1.56 -10.43
CA SER A 6 0.47 -0.21 -10.41
C SER A 6 1.73 -0.18 -9.54
N HIS A 7 2.89 0.07 -10.14
CA HIS A 7 4.20 -0.04 -9.48
C HIS A 7 4.51 1.15 -8.56
N PHE A 8 3.73 1.29 -7.49
CA PHE A 8 3.91 2.22 -6.38
C PHE A 8 3.18 1.70 -5.13
N TYR A 9 3.32 2.41 -4.02
CA TYR A 9 2.45 2.28 -2.86
C TYR A 9 1.34 3.32 -2.88
N GLU A 10 0.11 2.92 -2.56
CA GLU A 10 -0.97 3.85 -2.28
C GLU A 10 -1.94 3.28 -1.26
N HIS A 11 -2.40 4.13 -0.34
CA HIS A 11 -3.41 3.82 0.67
C HIS A 11 -4.54 4.83 0.57
N ASN A 12 -5.73 4.33 0.28
CA ASN A 12 -6.95 5.10 0.09
C ASN A 12 -8.02 4.67 1.09
N LEU A 13 -8.88 5.61 1.48
CA LEU A 13 -10.07 5.35 2.30
C LEU A 13 -11.32 5.85 1.57
N VAL A 14 -12.16 4.91 1.16
CA VAL A 14 -13.41 5.18 0.44
C VAL A 14 -14.54 4.45 1.14
N ASN A 15 -15.57 5.19 1.58
CA ASN A 15 -16.75 4.63 2.25
C ASN A 15 -16.42 3.70 3.44
N GLY A 16 -15.40 4.04 4.24
CA GLY A 16 -14.97 3.24 5.39
C GLY A 16 -14.13 2.01 5.03
N ILE A 17 -13.79 1.80 3.75
CA ILE A 17 -12.98 0.68 3.28
C ILE A 17 -11.58 1.17 2.94
N HIS A 18 -10.56 0.47 3.46
CA HIS A 18 -9.18 0.69 3.07
C HIS A 18 -8.86 -0.03 1.75
N HIS A 19 -8.35 0.70 0.78
CA HIS A 19 -7.82 0.18 -0.49
C HIS A 19 -6.32 0.43 -0.52
N LEU A 20 -5.55 -0.63 -0.77
CA LEU A 20 -4.09 -0.57 -0.81
C LEU A 20 -3.59 -1.05 -2.16
N VAL A 21 -2.74 -0.24 -2.79
CA VAL A 21 -1.87 -0.65 -3.89
C VAL A 21 -0.51 -0.98 -3.28
N ILE A 22 -0.09 -2.24 -3.42
CA ILE A 22 1.21 -2.76 -2.97
C ILE A 22 1.83 -3.43 -4.21
N GLY A 23 2.18 -2.61 -5.20
CA GLY A 23 2.46 -3.09 -6.56
C GLY A 23 3.91 -2.99 -7.01
N SER A 24 4.80 -2.43 -6.19
CA SER A 24 6.21 -2.21 -6.54
C SER A 24 7.14 -3.18 -5.81
N ALA A 25 7.08 -4.46 -6.15
CA ALA A 25 7.99 -5.47 -5.61
C ALA A 25 9.34 -5.56 -6.36
N GLY A 26 9.48 -4.89 -7.53
CA GLY A 26 10.74 -4.90 -8.29
C GLY A 26 10.69 -4.38 -9.73
N ALA A 27 9.50 -4.20 -10.31
CA ALA A 27 9.34 -3.58 -11.63
C ALA A 27 9.53 -2.05 -11.57
N PRO A 28 9.88 -1.37 -12.70
CA PRO A 28 10.11 0.07 -12.72
C PRO A 28 8.93 0.86 -12.14
N LEU A 29 9.26 1.82 -11.26
CA LEU A 29 8.28 2.58 -10.50
C LEU A 29 7.54 3.61 -11.36
N HIS A 30 6.26 3.80 -11.05
CA HIS A 30 5.42 4.84 -11.64
C HIS A 30 5.11 5.92 -10.61
N ASP A 31 4.87 7.15 -11.07
CA ASP A 31 4.44 8.24 -10.21
C ASP A 31 2.97 8.03 -9.79
N PRO A 32 2.65 7.92 -8.49
CA PRO A 32 1.28 7.86 -8.03
C PRO A 32 0.59 9.22 -8.18
N VAL A 33 -0.74 9.22 -8.26
CA VAL A 33 -1.55 10.44 -8.35
C VAL A 33 -2.50 10.50 -7.16
N ASN A 34 -2.33 11.52 -6.33
CA ASN A 34 -3.18 11.71 -5.16
C ASN A 34 -4.58 12.18 -5.56
N ALA A 35 -5.58 11.65 -4.85
CA ALA A 35 -6.95 12.13 -4.87
C ALA A 35 -7.39 12.57 -3.46
N SER A 36 -8.59 13.12 -3.34
CA SER A 36 -9.15 13.56 -2.05
C SER A 36 -9.31 12.43 -1.02
N TYR A 37 -9.36 11.18 -1.48
CA TYR A 37 -9.48 9.98 -0.64
C TYR A 37 -8.14 9.31 -0.33
N THR A 38 -7.03 9.85 -0.83
CA THR A 38 -5.69 9.28 -0.63
C THR A 38 -5.15 9.66 0.74
N ILE A 39 -4.88 8.66 1.57
CA ILE A 39 -4.23 8.83 2.88
C ILE A 39 -2.72 8.94 2.70
N LYS A 40 -2.14 8.06 1.89
CA LYS A 40 -0.70 8.03 1.63
C LYS A 40 -0.41 7.47 0.24
N SER A 41 0.61 8.01 -0.39
CA SER A 41 1.19 7.46 -1.62
C SER A 41 2.71 7.55 -1.54
N ALA A 42 3.40 6.61 -2.19
CA ALA A 42 4.86 6.63 -2.29
C ALA A 42 5.31 5.95 -3.58
N LYS A 43 6.21 6.62 -4.31
CA LYS A 43 6.99 6.02 -5.39
C LYS A 43 8.21 5.31 -4.78
N ASP A 44 7.97 4.13 -4.22
CA ASP A 44 9.00 3.33 -3.56
C ASP A 44 8.72 1.85 -3.76
N TYR A 45 9.76 1.02 -3.71
CA TYR A 45 9.59 -0.43 -3.66
C TYR A 45 9.03 -0.82 -2.29
N ASN A 46 8.05 -1.71 -2.26
CA ASN A 46 7.37 -2.08 -1.01
C ASN A 46 6.93 -3.53 -0.94
N TYR A 47 6.70 -3.95 0.29
CA TYR A 47 6.09 -5.21 0.65
C TYR A 47 5.24 -5.02 1.92
N ALA A 48 4.34 -5.96 2.20
CA ALA A 48 3.50 -5.88 3.38
C ALA A 48 3.56 -7.15 4.21
N ILE A 49 3.40 -6.99 5.51
CA ILE A 49 3.26 -8.07 6.48
C ILE A 49 1.88 -7.94 7.12
N GLY A 50 1.10 -9.01 7.01
CA GLY A 50 -0.23 -9.11 7.61
C GLY A 50 -0.24 -10.07 8.79
N ASP A 51 -0.79 -9.61 9.92
CA ASP A 51 -1.08 -10.42 11.10
C ASP A 51 -2.60 -10.48 11.28
N VAL A 52 -3.15 -11.68 11.48
CA VAL A 52 -4.58 -11.95 11.44
C VAL A 52 -5.01 -12.71 12.68
N THR A 53 -6.04 -12.20 13.33
CA THR A 53 -6.81 -12.91 14.36
C THR A 53 -8.25 -13.09 13.88
N PRO A 54 -9.10 -13.87 14.58
CA PRO A 54 -10.51 -14.00 14.22
C PRO A 54 -11.28 -12.68 14.17
N THR A 55 -10.79 -11.62 14.84
CA THR A 55 -11.48 -10.32 14.94
C THR A 55 -10.67 -9.15 14.39
N SER A 56 -9.44 -9.37 13.92
CA SER A 56 -8.57 -8.28 13.44
C SER A 56 -7.70 -8.69 12.26
N LEU A 57 -7.51 -7.74 11.36
CA LEU A 57 -6.45 -7.75 10.35
C LEU A 57 -5.55 -6.55 10.64
N HIS A 58 -4.28 -6.81 10.93
CA HIS A 58 -3.25 -5.80 11.08
C HIS A 58 -2.28 -5.92 9.90
N LEU A 59 -2.17 -4.86 9.09
CA LEU A 59 -1.34 -4.86 7.88
C LEU A 59 -0.35 -3.70 7.96
N ILE A 60 0.94 -4.00 7.91
CA ILE A 60 2.02 -3.00 7.87
C ILE A 60 2.69 -3.08 6.51
N VAL A 61 2.90 -1.93 5.87
CA VAL A 61 3.64 -1.83 4.61
C VAL A 61 5.02 -1.25 4.90
N TYR A 62 6.04 -1.84 4.30
CA TYR A 62 7.43 -1.43 4.43
C TYR A 62 7.97 -1.05 3.07
N ASN A 63 8.91 -0.12 3.03
CA ASN A 63 9.75 0.07 1.86
C ASN A 63 10.85 -1.00 1.78
N ALA A 64 11.62 -1.00 0.69
CA ALA A 64 12.74 -1.93 0.50
C ALA A 64 13.84 -1.84 1.58
N GLY A 65 13.93 -0.71 2.30
CA GLY A 65 14.83 -0.53 3.44
C GLY A 65 14.27 -1.04 4.77
N GLY A 66 13.07 -1.62 4.81
CA GLY A 66 12.41 -2.08 6.03
C GLY A 66 11.82 -0.95 6.89
N THR A 67 11.68 0.26 6.34
CA THR A 67 11.01 1.38 7.01
C THR A 67 9.51 1.34 6.74
N VAL A 68 8.69 1.60 7.75
CA VAL A 68 7.23 1.64 7.59
C VAL A 68 6.82 2.78 6.65
N LEU A 69 6.02 2.41 5.65
CA LEU A 69 5.27 3.34 4.80
C LEU A 69 3.90 3.56 5.44
#